data_AF-A0A960XK07-F1
#
_entry.id   AF-A0A960XK07-F1
#
_cell.length_a   1.000
_cell.length_b   1.000
_cell.length_c   1.000
_cell.angle_alpha   90.00
_cell.angle_beta   90.00
_cell.angle_gamma   90.00
#
_symmetry.space_group_name_H-M   'P 1'
#
loop_
_entity.id
_entity.type
_entity.pdbx_description
1 polymer ?
#
loop_
_entity_poly.entity_id
_entity_poly.type
_entity_poly.pdbx_seq_one_letter_code
_entity_poly.pdbx_strand_id
1 'polypeptide(L)'
;AALYEAAKFFDDPGVLERTQVLVNREVGRVYPELKRYRAILEGKKAALYVGGAFKAFSLVKALKLLGMKTVLAGTQTGSPEDYALLREICDDGTVIVDDSNPVELAKFILELDPDLFIGGVKERPIAYKLGVGFCDHNHETKIPLAGFEGMLHFAREVHASVMSPVWQFVPRRAARAVGQPTRTPPTPVNHPAHAPGDGGRPASIDGALHVNSED
;
A
#
# COMPACT_ATOMS: atom_id res chain seq x y z
N ALA A 1 1.82 10.90 -17.67
CA ALA A 1 0.47 10.83 -18.29
C ALA A 1 -0.38 12.00 -17.83
N ALA A 2 -0.76 12.08 -16.56
CA ALA A 2 -1.70 13.09 -16.01
C ALA A 2 -1.51 14.55 -16.50
N LEU A 3 -0.30 15.12 -16.44
CA LEU A 3 -0.07 16.50 -16.90
C LEU A 3 -0.34 16.69 -18.40
N TYR A 4 0.02 15.70 -19.23
CA TYR A 4 -0.24 15.76 -20.67
C TYR A 4 -1.72 15.54 -20.99
N GLU A 5 -2.43 14.71 -20.24
CA GLU A 5 -3.88 14.53 -20.39
C GLU A 5 -4.63 15.82 -20.05
N ALA A 6 -4.26 16.48 -18.94
CA ALA A 6 -4.80 17.78 -18.58
C ALA A 6 -4.49 18.83 -19.67
N ALA A 7 -3.26 18.87 -20.18
CA ALA A 7 -2.89 19.80 -21.25
C ALA A 7 -3.71 19.57 -22.53
N LYS A 8 -3.92 18.31 -22.93
CA LYS A 8 -4.72 17.93 -24.12
C LYS A 8 -6.18 18.33 -23.98
N PHE A 9 -6.74 18.27 -22.78
CA PHE A 9 -8.13 18.67 -22.53
C PHE A 9 -8.40 20.14 -22.90
N PHE A 10 -7.41 21.02 -22.75
CA PHE A 10 -7.56 22.44 -23.10
C PHE A 10 -7.42 22.74 -24.60
N ASP A 11 -6.96 21.77 -25.40
CA ASP A 11 -6.74 21.89 -26.86
C ASP A 11 -5.94 23.16 -27.27
N ASP A 12 -5.03 23.61 -26.40
CA ASP A 12 -4.18 24.78 -26.61
C ASP A 12 -2.71 24.33 -26.83
N PRO A 13 -2.14 24.57 -28.03
CA PRO A 13 -0.75 24.21 -28.32
C PRO A 13 0.27 24.83 -27.36
N GLY A 14 0.04 26.06 -26.90
CA GLY A 14 0.91 26.74 -25.94
C GLY A 14 0.84 26.12 -24.53
N VAL A 15 -0.32 25.61 -24.10
CA VAL A 15 -0.44 24.84 -22.84
C VAL A 15 0.35 23.53 -22.95
N LEU A 16 0.27 22.84 -24.08
CA LEU A 16 1.00 21.60 -24.32
C LEU A 16 2.51 21.83 -24.32
N GLU A 17 2.99 22.89 -24.98
CA GLU A 17 4.42 23.25 -25.01
C GLU A 17 4.95 23.56 -23.62
N ARG A 18 4.26 24.41 -22.84
CA ARG A 18 4.64 24.71 -21.45
C ARG A 18 4.65 23.47 -20.58
N THR A 19 3.71 22.56 -20.79
CA THR A 19 3.67 21.26 -20.08
C THR A 19 4.88 20.41 -20.41
N GLN A 20 5.27 20.32 -21.69
CA GLN A 20 6.46 19.58 -22.12
C GLN A 20 7.74 20.14 -21.46
N VAL A 21 7.90 21.47 -21.46
CA VAL A 21 9.04 22.14 -20.83
C VAL A 21 9.09 21.85 -19.32
N LEU A 22 7.96 21.97 -18.63
CA LEU A 22 7.85 21.66 -17.20
C LEU A 22 8.22 20.22 -16.90
N VAL A 23 7.63 19.25 -17.62
CA VAL A 23 7.88 17.83 -17.40
C VAL A 23 9.35 17.50 -17.64
N ASN A 24 9.94 17.96 -18.74
CA ASN A 24 11.35 17.71 -19.05
C ASN A 24 12.28 18.24 -17.95
N ARG A 25 12.02 19.47 -17.48
CA ARG A 25 12.80 20.08 -16.40
C ARG A 25 12.69 19.29 -15.10
N GLU A 26 11.47 18.98 -14.65
CA GLU A 26 11.27 18.30 -13.37
C GLU A 26 11.76 16.85 -13.41
N VAL A 27 11.49 16.11 -14.50
CA VAL A 27 12.00 14.74 -14.68
C VAL A 27 13.53 14.74 -14.72
N GLY A 28 14.15 15.67 -15.45
CA GLY A 28 15.61 15.81 -15.49
C GLY A 28 16.23 16.04 -14.12
N ARG A 29 15.51 16.75 -13.23
CA ARG A 29 15.91 17.01 -11.85
C ARG A 29 15.73 15.80 -10.93
N VAL A 30 14.56 15.16 -10.95
CA VAL A 30 14.21 14.13 -9.95
C VAL A 30 14.67 12.72 -10.33
N TYR A 31 14.65 12.39 -11.62
CA TYR A 31 14.88 11.02 -12.08
C TYR A 31 16.30 10.47 -11.77
N PRO A 32 17.40 11.26 -11.86
CA PRO A 32 18.72 10.79 -11.46
C PRO A 32 18.79 10.36 -10.00
N GLU A 33 18.15 11.10 -9.09
CA GLU A 33 18.09 10.73 -7.67
C GLU A 33 17.23 9.48 -7.44
N LEU A 34 16.08 9.37 -8.14
CA LEU A 34 15.25 8.16 -8.07
C LEU A 34 16.01 6.91 -8.55
N LYS A 35 16.89 7.02 -9.56
CA LYS A 35 17.75 5.92 -10.00
C LYS A 35 18.71 5.45 -8.91
N ARG A 36 19.25 6.38 -8.10
CA ARG A 36 20.13 6.02 -6.97
C ARG A 36 19.39 5.21 -5.92
N TYR A 37 18.18 5.64 -5.53
CA TYR A 37 17.36 4.87 -4.61
C TYR A 37 16.94 3.53 -5.19
N ARG A 38 16.54 3.50 -6.47
CA ARG A 38 16.20 2.26 -7.18
C ARG A 38 17.33 1.24 -7.13
N ALA A 39 18.58 1.64 -7.41
CA ALA A 39 19.72 0.73 -7.39
C ALA A 39 19.90 0.01 -6.02
N ILE A 40 19.47 0.64 -4.92
CA ILE A 40 19.55 0.08 -3.57
C ILE A 40 18.31 -0.75 -3.23
N LEU A 41 17.13 -0.32 -3.70
CA LEU A 41 15.83 -0.89 -3.37
C LEU A 41 15.38 -2.01 -4.31
N GLU A 42 16.06 -2.20 -5.44
CA GLU A 42 15.72 -3.19 -6.47
C GLU A 42 15.53 -4.59 -5.85
N GLY A 43 14.40 -5.22 -6.17
CA GLY A 43 14.05 -6.57 -5.74
C GLY A 43 13.54 -6.69 -4.30
N LYS A 44 13.59 -5.63 -3.50
CA LYS A 44 13.03 -5.64 -2.14
C LYS A 44 11.51 -5.73 -2.18
N LYS A 45 10.93 -6.35 -1.17
CA LYS A 45 9.51 -6.66 -1.11
C LYS A 45 8.74 -5.61 -0.32
N ALA A 46 7.59 -5.20 -0.81
CA ALA A 46 6.68 -4.29 -0.15
C ALA A 46 5.30 -4.92 0.02
N ALA A 47 4.71 -4.75 1.20
CA ALA A 47 3.29 -4.94 1.45
C ALA A 47 2.62 -3.57 1.57
N LEU A 48 1.38 -3.43 1.10
CA LEU A 48 0.58 -2.22 1.30
C LEU A 48 -0.86 -2.56 1.69
N TYR A 49 -1.38 -1.87 2.69
CA TYR A 49 -2.77 -1.98 3.12
C TYR A 49 -3.30 -0.58 3.46
N VAL A 50 -4.20 -0.05 2.63
CA VAL A 50 -4.60 1.37 2.67
C VAL A 50 -6.10 1.55 2.55
N GLY A 51 -6.62 2.76 2.76
CA GLY A 51 -8.06 3.00 2.74
C GLY A 51 -8.74 2.62 1.43
N GLY A 52 -8.26 3.14 0.29
CA GLY A 52 -8.94 2.96 -1.00
C GLY A 52 -8.03 2.54 -2.16
N ALA A 53 -8.63 1.94 -3.19
CA ALA A 53 -7.93 1.37 -4.34
C ALA A 53 -7.08 2.35 -5.15
N PHE A 54 -7.52 3.59 -5.31
CA PHE A 54 -6.71 4.61 -5.99
C PHE A 54 -5.39 4.91 -5.28
N LYS A 55 -5.38 4.86 -3.93
CA LYS A 55 -4.15 5.01 -3.15
C LYS A 55 -3.25 3.79 -3.36
N ALA A 56 -3.83 2.58 -3.28
CA ALA A 56 -3.10 1.35 -3.51
C ALA A 56 -2.43 1.36 -4.89
N PHE A 57 -3.19 1.70 -5.93
CA PHE A 57 -2.71 1.80 -7.31
C PHE A 57 -1.52 2.76 -7.46
N SER A 58 -1.64 3.95 -6.88
CA SER A 58 -0.59 4.96 -6.95
C SER A 58 0.69 4.49 -6.25
N LEU A 59 0.56 3.84 -5.10
CA LEU A 59 1.68 3.29 -4.34
C LEU A 59 2.36 2.12 -5.05
N VAL A 60 1.61 1.19 -5.65
CA VAL A 60 2.16 0.09 -6.46
C VAL A 60 3.04 0.65 -7.58
N LYS A 61 2.56 1.68 -8.30
CA LYS A 61 3.34 2.32 -9.38
C LYS A 61 4.60 3.01 -8.85
N ALA A 62 4.51 3.69 -7.70
CA ALA A 62 5.65 4.33 -7.07
C ALA A 62 6.71 3.30 -6.62
N LEU A 63 6.29 2.20 -6.02
CA LEU A 63 7.16 1.08 -5.63
C LEU A 63 7.85 0.44 -6.84
N LYS A 64 7.09 0.21 -7.93
CA LYS A 64 7.63 -0.34 -9.18
C LYS A 64 8.68 0.59 -9.82
N LEU A 65 8.48 1.91 -9.73
CA LEU A 65 9.47 2.91 -10.16
C LEU A 65 10.78 2.79 -9.35
N LEU A 66 10.69 2.49 -8.05
CA LEU A 66 11.84 2.22 -7.17
C LEU A 66 12.39 0.80 -7.27
N GLY A 67 11.86 -0.04 -8.17
CA GLY A 67 12.33 -1.41 -8.37
C GLY A 67 11.89 -2.39 -7.28
N MET A 68 10.96 -2.00 -6.41
CA MET A 68 10.42 -2.87 -5.37
C MET A 68 9.31 -3.76 -5.92
N LYS A 69 9.21 -4.98 -5.36
CA LYS A 69 8.16 -5.94 -5.67
C LYS A 69 7.02 -5.82 -4.66
N THR A 70 5.83 -5.48 -5.12
CA THR A 70 4.64 -5.54 -4.27
C THR A 70 4.27 -7.01 -4.08
N VAL A 71 4.29 -7.52 -2.85
CA VAL A 71 3.92 -8.92 -2.54
C VAL A 71 2.53 -9.05 -1.93
N LEU A 72 2.03 -7.96 -1.35
CA LEU A 72 0.66 -7.84 -0.86
C LEU A 72 0.13 -6.45 -1.17
N ALA A 73 -1.09 -6.37 -1.70
CA ALA A 73 -1.83 -5.14 -1.87
C ALA A 73 -3.27 -5.30 -1.39
N GLY A 74 -3.67 -4.50 -0.41
CA GLY A 74 -5.04 -4.55 0.09
C GLY A 74 -5.64 -3.19 0.39
N THR A 75 -6.97 -3.19 0.43
CA THR A 75 -7.74 -1.98 0.73
C THR A 75 -8.86 -2.22 1.73
N GLN A 76 -9.25 -1.16 2.44
CA GLN A 76 -10.40 -1.17 3.36
C GLN A 76 -11.72 -0.93 2.64
N THR A 77 -11.67 -0.17 1.55
CA THR A 77 -12.84 0.21 0.75
C THR A 77 -12.47 0.13 -0.72
N GLY A 78 -13.12 -0.74 -1.49
CA GLY A 78 -12.90 -0.88 -2.93
C GLY A 78 -14.07 -1.60 -3.59
N SER A 79 -14.35 -1.26 -4.84
CA SER A 79 -15.32 -1.99 -5.64
C SER A 79 -14.70 -3.24 -6.31
N PRO A 80 -15.50 -4.18 -6.84
CA PRO A 80 -14.97 -5.29 -7.64
C PRO A 80 -14.11 -4.83 -8.83
N GLU A 81 -14.47 -3.72 -9.46
CA GLU A 81 -13.73 -3.11 -10.58
C GLU A 81 -12.39 -2.54 -10.12
N ASP A 82 -12.36 -1.89 -8.96
CA ASP A 82 -11.14 -1.43 -8.32
C ASP A 82 -10.15 -2.57 -8.07
N TYR A 83 -10.65 -3.71 -7.57
CA TYR A 83 -9.83 -4.89 -7.34
C TYR A 83 -9.38 -5.58 -8.63
N ALA A 84 -10.16 -5.50 -9.71
CA ALA A 84 -9.74 -5.98 -11.02
C ALA A 84 -8.57 -5.14 -11.56
N LEU A 85 -8.68 -3.81 -11.47
CA LEU A 85 -7.61 -2.89 -11.86
C LEU A 85 -6.36 -3.08 -11.00
N LEU A 86 -6.53 -3.24 -9.68
CA LEU A 86 -5.41 -3.48 -8.76
C LEU A 86 -4.67 -4.78 -9.12
N ARG A 87 -5.39 -5.84 -9.52
CA ARG A 87 -4.77 -7.08 -10.00
C ARG A 87 -3.96 -6.88 -11.28
N GLU A 88 -4.47 -6.09 -12.23
CA GLU A 88 -3.79 -5.85 -13.51
C GLU A 88 -2.44 -5.14 -13.35
N ILE A 89 -2.32 -4.23 -12.38
CA ILE A 89 -1.08 -3.47 -12.16
C ILE A 89 -0.06 -4.17 -11.26
N CYS A 90 -0.51 -5.13 -10.46
CA CYS A 90 0.36 -5.87 -9.56
C CYS A 90 1.12 -6.95 -10.34
N ASP A 91 2.30 -7.32 -9.86
CA ASP A 91 3.05 -8.40 -10.48
C ASP A 91 2.40 -9.76 -10.13
N ASP A 92 2.60 -10.77 -10.98
CA ASP A 92 2.07 -12.12 -10.74
C ASP A 92 2.49 -12.67 -9.37
N GLY A 93 1.53 -13.27 -8.67
CA GLY A 93 1.74 -13.80 -7.32
C GLY A 93 1.59 -12.77 -6.20
N THR A 94 1.25 -11.51 -6.51
CA THR A 94 0.84 -10.54 -5.48
C THR A 94 -0.45 -11.00 -4.80
N VAL A 95 -0.46 -11.07 -3.47
CA VAL A 95 -1.66 -11.36 -2.70
C VAL A 95 -2.53 -10.10 -2.64
N ILE A 96 -3.77 -10.20 -3.13
CA ILE A 96 -4.76 -9.11 -3.05
C ILE A 96 -5.74 -9.40 -1.93
N VAL A 97 -5.90 -8.46 -1.00
CA VAL A 97 -6.78 -8.62 0.16
C VAL A 97 -7.81 -7.49 0.27
N ASP A 98 -9.01 -7.84 0.71
CA ASP A 98 -10.14 -6.93 0.92
C ASP A 98 -10.54 -6.96 2.40
N ASP A 99 -10.64 -5.77 3.00
CA ASP A 99 -11.07 -5.55 4.39
C ASP A 99 -10.44 -6.50 5.44
N SER A 100 -9.14 -6.82 5.25
CA SER A 100 -8.44 -7.74 6.16
C SER A 100 -8.32 -7.20 7.58
N ASN A 101 -8.56 -8.09 8.54
CA ASN A 101 -8.35 -7.78 9.95
C ASN A 101 -6.85 -7.84 10.33
N PRO A 102 -6.46 -7.27 11.49
CA PRO A 102 -5.06 -7.27 11.94
C PRO A 102 -4.39 -8.64 12.07
N VAL A 103 -5.15 -9.69 12.39
CA VAL A 103 -4.61 -11.04 12.59
C VAL A 103 -4.24 -11.68 11.25
N GLU A 104 -5.10 -11.54 10.24
CA GLU A 104 -4.81 -11.97 8.87
C GLU A 104 -3.62 -11.21 8.29
N LEU A 105 -3.61 -9.90 8.46
CA LEU A 105 -2.52 -9.06 7.97
C LEU A 105 -1.18 -9.45 8.61
N ALA A 106 -1.15 -9.71 9.91
CA ALA A 106 0.06 -10.20 10.58
C ALA A 106 0.54 -11.55 10.02
N LYS A 107 -0.36 -12.48 9.71
CA LYS A 107 -0.02 -13.77 9.07
C LYS A 107 0.61 -13.55 7.70
N PHE A 108 -0.01 -12.74 6.84
CA PHE A 108 0.55 -12.43 5.53
C PHE A 108 1.93 -11.76 5.62
N ILE A 109 2.13 -10.83 6.55
CA ILE A 109 3.43 -10.17 6.74
C ILE A 109 4.50 -11.16 7.21
N LEU A 110 4.15 -12.19 7.99
CA LEU A 110 5.08 -13.24 8.39
C LEU A 110 5.42 -14.19 7.23
N GLU A 111 4.45 -14.55 6.40
CA GLU A 111 4.62 -15.53 5.32
C GLU A 111 5.29 -14.94 4.07
N LEU A 112 4.88 -13.74 3.66
CA LEU A 112 5.38 -13.10 2.43
C LEU A 112 6.76 -12.47 2.62
N ASP A 113 7.14 -12.26 3.88
CA ASP A 113 8.37 -11.64 4.35
C ASP A 113 8.76 -10.32 3.65
N PRO A 114 7.93 -9.25 3.75
CA PRO A 114 8.24 -7.98 3.12
C PRO A 114 9.34 -7.21 3.89
N ASP A 115 10.08 -6.39 3.16
CA ASP A 115 11.08 -5.46 3.71
C ASP A 115 10.44 -4.13 4.15
N LEU A 116 9.32 -3.76 3.51
CA LEU A 116 8.53 -2.57 3.76
C LEU A 116 7.05 -2.93 3.94
N PHE A 117 6.39 -2.29 4.90
CA PHE A 117 4.94 -2.28 5.01
C PHE A 117 4.42 -0.83 4.96
N ILE A 118 3.53 -0.54 4.02
CA ILE A 118 2.86 0.76 3.89
C ILE A 118 1.43 0.63 4.41
N GLY A 119 1.06 1.46 5.37
CA GLY A 119 -0.28 1.46 5.94
C GLY A 119 -0.63 2.76 6.65
N GLY A 120 -1.67 2.72 7.48
CA GLY A 120 -2.04 3.82 8.36
C GLY A 120 -1.54 3.62 9.79
N VAL A 121 -2.05 4.46 10.70
CA VAL A 121 -1.70 4.43 12.12
C VAL A 121 -1.94 3.06 12.76
N LYS A 122 -2.96 2.33 12.31
CA LYS A 122 -3.38 1.04 12.87
C LYS A 122 -2.41 -0.11 12.50
N GLU A 123 -1.80 -0.06 11.32
CA GLU A 123 -0.90 -1.11 10.82
C GLU A 123 0.54 -0.96 11.33
N ARG A 124 0.94 0.27 11.70
CA ARG A 124 2.30 0.59 12.15
C ARG A 124 2.77 -0.25 13.35
N PRO A 125 1.99 -0.46 14.43
CA PRO A 125 2.41 -1.33 15.52
C PRO A 125 2.66 -2.78 15.08
N ILE A 126 1.90 -3.29 14.10
CA ILE A 126 2.08 -4.63 13.54
C ILE A 126 3.42 -4.69 12.82
N ALA A 127 3.70 -3.73 11.94
CA ALA A 127 4.96 -3.66 11.19
C ALA A 127 6.19 -3.72 12.12
N TYR A 128 6.23 -2.84 13.13
CA TYR A 128 7.37 -2.75 14.04
C TYR A 128 7.52 -3.95 14.96
N LYS A 129 6.42 -4.49 15.51
CA LYS A 129 6.47 -5.73 16.32
C LYS A 129 6.96 -6.92 15.49
N LEU A 130 6.66 -6.93 14.20
CA LEU A 130 7.13 -7.94 13.26
C LEU A 130 8.49 -7.61 12.64
N GLY A 131 9.16 -6.53 13.05
CA GLY A 131 10.51 -6.17 12.57
C GLY A 131 10.58 -5.79 11.09
N VAL A 132 9.53 -5.16 10.56
CA VAL A 132 9.41 -4.68 9.17
C VAL A 132 9.48 -3.16 9.13
N GLY A 133 10.16 -2.60 8.11
CA GLY A 133 10.17 -1.16 7.88
C GLY A 133 8.76 -0.64 7.59
N PHE A 134 8.42 0.53 8.11
CA PHE A 134 7.10 1.11 7.92
C PHE A 134 7.19 2.45 7.19
N CYS A 135 6.24 2.72 6.29
CA CYS A 135 6.07 4.03 5.68
C CYS A 135 4.62 4.48 5.92
N ASP A 136 4.46 5.58 6.67
CA ASP A 136 3.16 6.24 6.80
C ASP A 136 2.89 7.09 5.56
N HIS A 137 1.82 6.76 4.85
CA HIS A 137 1.42 7.44 3.62
C HIS A 137 0.24 8.40 3.82
N ASN A 138 -0.28 8.56 5.04
CA ASN A 138 -1.56 9.22 5.27
C ASN A 138 -1.59 10.16 6.49
N HIS A 139 -1.37 9.65 7.71
CA HIS A 139 -1.88 10.35 8.90
C HIS A 139 -0.86 11.27 9.56
N GLU A 140 0.41 10.86 9.57
CA GLU A 140 1.46 11.61 10.26
C GLU A 140 2.53 12.16 9.30
N THR A 141 2.29 12.05 7.99
CA THR A 141 3.23 12.54 6.98
C THR A 141 3.24 14.07 6.99
N LYS A 142 4.35 14.66 7.46
CA LYS A 142 4.56 16.11 7.50
C LYS A 142 5.13 16.69 6.20
N ILE A 143 5.43 15.83 5.23
CA ILE A 143 6.05 16.18 3.95
C ILE A 143 5.16 15.69 2.79
N PRO A 144 5.11 16.43 1.66
CA PRO A 144 4.30 16.02 0.52
C PRO A 144 4.90 14.78 -0.14
N LEU A 145 4.05 13.83 -0.51
CA LEU A 145 4.41 12.60 -1.26
C LEU A 145 3.88 12.60 -2.71
N ALA A 146 3.10 13.61 -3.10
CA ALA A 146 2.56 13.74 -4.45
C ALA A 146 3.44 14.62 -5.37
N GLY A 147 3.34 14.38 -6.69
CA GLY A 147 4.07 15.14 -7.70
C GLY A 147 5.56 14.78 -7.77
N PHE A 148 6.34 15.59 -8.51
CA PHE A 148 7.75 15.31 -8.78
C PHE A 148 8.61 15.29 -7.50
N GLU A 149 8.48 16.32 -6.67
CA GLU A 149 9.20 16.40 -5.39
C GLU A 149 8.70 15.35 -4.40
N GLY A 150 7.38 15.12 -4.36
CA GLY A 150 6.81 14.11 -3.48
C GLY A 150 7.29 12.69 -3.77
N MET A 151 7.52 12.35 -5.05
CA MET A 151 8.13 11.06 -5.40
C MET A 151 9.56 10.92 -4.83
N LEU A 152 10.33 12.01 -4.76
CA LEU A 152 11.66 11.98 -4.15
C LEU A 152 11.59 11.83 -2.63
N HIS A 153 10.64 12.51 -1.98
CA HIS A 153 10.38 12.32 -0.55
C HIS A 153 9.94 10.89 -0.24
N PHE A 154 9.04 10.34 -1.03
CA PHE A 154 8.62 8.95 -0.91
C PHE A 154 9.81 7.99 -1.05
N ALA A 155 10.66 8.17 -2.07
CA ALA A 155 11.85 7.36 -2.26
C ALA A 155 12.81 7.42 -1.06
N ARG A 156 13.01 8.62 -0.50
CA ARG A 156 13.85 8.83 0.68
C ARG A 156 13.28 8.13 1.92
N GLU A 157 11.98 8.24 2.16
CA GLU A 157 11.30 7.61 3.29
C GLU A 157 11.36 6.08 3.18
N VAL A 158 11.01 5.54 2.02
CA VAL A 158 11.12 4.10 1.73
C VAL A 158 12.54 3.61 1.95
N HIS A 159 13.53 4.32 1.41
CA HIS A 159 14.94 3.98 1.61
C HIS A 159 15.34 3.98 3.09
N ALA A 160 15.04 5.05 3.82
CA ALA A 160 15.38 5.17 5.24
C ALA A 160 14.73 4.06 6.07
N SER A 161 13.44 3.79 5.83
CA SER A 161 12.70 2.75 6.55
C SER A 161 13.24 1.35 6.23
N VAL A 162 13.55 1.04 4.97
CA VAL A 162 13.97 -0.31 4.57
C VAL A 162 15.43 -0.61 4.92
N MET A 163 16.30 0.40 4.81
CA MET A 163 17.74 0.29 4.98
C MET A 163 18.23 0.66 6.39
N SER A 164 17.32 0.98 7.32
CA SER A 164 17.70 1.32 8.68
C SER A 164 18.53 0.20 9.34
N PRO A 165 19.65 0.54 10.02
CA PRO A 165 20.47 -0.45 10.72
C PRO A 165 19.74 -1.08 11.90
N VAL A 166 18.63 -0.49 12.38
CA VAL A 166 17.81 -1.05 13.47
C VAL A 166 17.39 -2.49 13.18
N TRP A 167 17.20 -2.84 11.90
CA TRP A 167 16.75 -4.18 11.53
C TRP A 167 17.80 -5.27 11.76
N GLN A 168 19.06 -4.92 12.01
CA GLN A 168 20.12 -5.85 12.40
C GLN A 168 19.88 -6.44 13.79
N PHE A 169 19.09 -5.74 14.62
CA PHE A 169 18.84 -6.08 16.02
C PHE A 169 17.46 -6.74 16.24
N VAL A 170 16.69 -6.96 15.17
CA VAL A 170 15.42 -7.70 15.27
C VAL A 170 15.62 -9.20 15.00
N PRO A 171 15.03 -10.10 15.81
CA PRO A 171 15.18 -11.55 15.64
C PRO A 171 14.81 -12.05 14.23
N ARG A 172 13.82 -11.40 13.60
CA ARG A 172 13.35 -11.74 12.24
C ARG A 172 14.46 -11.72 11.20
N ARG A 173 15.29 -10.68 11.15
CA ARG A 173 16.35 -10.57 10.15
C ARG A 173 17.56 -11.44 10.50
N ALA A 174 17.81 -11.69 11.78
CA ALA A 174 18.80 -12.66 12.21
C ALA A 174 18.47 -14.07 11.67
N ALA A 175 17.21 -14.49 11.70
CA ALA A 175 16.78 -15.76 11.12
C ALA A 175 16.98 -15.84 9.59
N ARG A 176 16.83 -14.72 8.87
CA ARG A 176 17.06 -14.62 7.42
C ARG A 176 18.54 -14.78 7.06
N ALA A 177 19.45 -14.32 7.91
CA ALA A 177 20.90 -14.53 7.74
C ALA A 177 21.33 -15.99 7.99
N VAL A 178 20.54 -16.76 8.73
CA VAL A 178 20.82 -18.17 9.07
C VAL A 178 20.19 -19.16 8.06
N GLY A 179 19.46 -18.67 7.06
CA GLY A 179 18.97 -19.50 5.94
C GLY A 179 17.89 -20.52 6.31
N GLN A 180 16.92 -20.14 7.16
CA GLN A 180 15.78 -21.02 7.44
C GLN A 180 14.90 -21.24 6.19
N PRO A 181 14.37 -22.47 6.00
CA PRO A 181 13.59 -22.80 4.81
C PRO A 181 12.30 -21.98 4.73
N THR A 182 12.03 -21.47 3.52
CA THR A 182 10.82 -20.71 3.18
C THR A 182 9.58 -21.54 3.49
N ARG A 183 8.71 -21.03 4.35
CA ARG A 183 7.39 -21.62 4.59
C ARG A 183 6.53 -21.44 3.33
N THR A 184 5.85 -22.51 2.93
CA THR A 184 4.94 -22.51 1.78
C THR A 184 3.81 -21.49 2.03
N PRO A 185 3.51 -20.56 1.10
CA PRO A 185 2.41 -19.63 1.28
C PRO A 185 1.08 -20.39 1.33
N PRO A 186 0.11 -19.98 2.17
CA PRO A 186 -1.20 -20.57 2.22
C PRO A 186 -1.95 -20.27 0.92
N THR A 187 -2.81 -21.22 0.52
CA THR A 187 -3.73 -21.05 -0.60
C THR A 187 -4.62 -19.82 -0.35
N PRO A 188 -4.75 -18.88 -1.31
CA PRO A 188 -5.65 -17.75 -1.15
C PRO A 188 -7.08 -18.23 -0.88
N VAL A 189 -7.66 -17.79 0.24
CA VAL A 189 -9.06 -18.04 0.56
C VAL A 189 -9.88 -17.02 -0.23
N ASN A 190 -10.54 -17.47 -1.29
CA ASN A 190 -11.56 -16.68 -1.97
C ASN A 190 -12.77 -16.55 -1.02
N HIS A 191 -12.89 -15.42 -0.34
CA HIS A 191 -14.18 -15.06 0.25
C HIS A 191 -15.13 -14.64 -0.88
N PRO A 192 -16.36 -15.20 -0.95
CA PRO A 192 -17.35 -14.71 -1.89
C PRO A 192 -17.65 -13.25 -1.53
N ALA A 193 -17.68 -12.38 -2.53
CA ALA A 193 -18.10 -10.99 -2.37
C ALA A 193 -19.43 -10.96 -1.59
N HIS A 194 -19.50 -10.13 -0.54
CA HIS A 194 -20.74 -9.91 0.18
C HIS A 194 -21.81 -9.45 -0.82
N ALA A 195 -22.87 -10.23 -0.98
CA ALA A 195 -24.02 -9.86 -1.79
C ALA A 195 -24.62 -8.55 -1.24
N PRO A 196 -25.07 -7.63 -2.10
CA PRO A 196 -25.77 -6.43 -1.64
C PRO A 196 -27.03 -6.85 -0.89
N GLY A 197 -27.13 -6.42 0.38
CA GLY A 197 -28.27 -6.71 1.24
C GLY A 197 -29.57 -6.22 0.61
N ASP A 198 -30.51 -7.15 0.45
CA ASP A 198 -31.85 -6.87 -0.05
C ASP A 198 -32.59 -5.94 0.93
N GLY A 199 -33.27 -4.94 0.37
CA GLY A 199 -34.00 -3.91 1.09
C GLY A 199 -35.26 -4.48 1.76
N GLY A 200 -35.10 -5.02 2.97
CA GLY A 200 -36.19 -5.50 3.82
C GLY A 200 -36.58 -4.50 4.90
N ARG A 201 -37.86 -4.10 4.91
CA ARG A 201 -38.57 -3.20 5.85
C ARG A 201 -38.28 -3.43 7.34
N PRO A 202 -38.50 -2.42 8.21
CA PRO A 202 -38.29 -2.58 9.65
C PRO A 202 -39.32 -3.54 10.25
N ALA A 203 -38.84 -4.60 10.91
CA ALA A 203 -39.66 -5.41 11.78
C ALA A 203 -39.87 -4.67 13.11
N SER A 204 -41.14 -4.39 13.40
CA SER A 204 -41.65 -3.96 14.70
C SER A 204 -41.24 -4.95 15.78
N ILE A 205 -40.74 -4.43 16.91
CA ILE A 205 -40.49 -5.20 18.12
C ILE A 205 -41.50 -4.76 19.16
N ASP A 206 -42.59 -5.51 19.25
CA ASP A 206 -43.46 -5.54 20.42
C ASP A 206 -42.92 -6.62 21.37
N GLY A 207 -42.82 -6.27 22.66
CA GLY A 207 -43.11 -7.21 23.74
C GLY A 207 -41.94 -7.79 24.53
N ALA A 208 -41.79 -7.24 25.73
CA ALA A 208 -41.48 -7.91 27.00
C ALA A 208 -40.02 -8.28 27.31
N LEU A 209 -39.42 -7.48 28.20
CA LEU A 209 -38.65 -8.01 29.33
C LEU A 209 -38.94 -7.16 30.57
N HIS A 210 -39.46 -7.83 31.59
CA HIS A 210 -39.82 -7.31 32.90
C HIS A 210 -38.64 -6.64 33.61
N VAL A 211 -38.90 -5.46 34.18
CA VAL A 211 -38.06 -4.84 35.19
C VAL A 211 -38.56 -5.35 36.54
N ASN A 212 -37.73 -6.13 37.25
CA ASN A 212 -37.94 -6.38 38.67
C ASN A 212 -37.22 -5.30 39.48
N SER A 213 -38.00 -4.70 40.37
CA SER A 213 -37.67 -3.74 41.40
C SER A 213 -36.87 -4.36 42.55
N GLU A 214 -36.03 -3.51 43.16
CA GLU A 214 -35.62 -3.46 44.58
C GLU A 214 -34.84 -4.65 45.18
N ASP A 215 -33.53 -4.43 45.44
CA ASP A 215 -32.96 -4.11 46.77
C ASP A 215 -31.53 -3.57 46.62
#